data_AF-A0A357M5R4-F1
#
_entry.id   AF-A0A357M5R4-F1
#
_cell.length_a   1.000
_cell.length_b   1.000
_cell.length_c   1.000
_cell.angle_alpha   90.00
_cell.angle_beta   90.00
_cell.angle_gamma   90.00
#
_symmetry.space_group_name_H-M   'P 1'
#
loop_
_entity.id
_entity.type
_entity.pdbx_description
1 polymer ?
#
loop_
_entity_poly.entity_id
_entity_poly.type
_entity_poly.pdbx_seq_one_letter_code
_entity_poly.pdbx_strand_id
1 'polypeptide(L)' 'MLEQGVSPEAKSICAALEKSMSQGISAWSEYNKNKAQGLLWEVQESMLSFLTSQKQLLTAMN' A
#
# COMPACT_ATOMS: atom_id res chain seq x y z
N MET A 1 19.28 -0.25 -14.48
CA MET A 1 20.13 0.35 -13.41
C MET A 1 19.23 0.89 -12.31
N LEU A 2 18.85 0.04 -11.35
CA LEU A 2 18.35 0.38 -10.00
C LEU A 2 18.57 -0.81 -9.02
N GLU A 3 19.10 -1.93 -9.51
CA GLU A 3 19.15 -3.19 -8.74
C GLU A 3 20.28 -3.26 -7.70
N GLN A 4 21.20 -2.30 -7.67
CA GLN A 4 22.37 -2.30 -6.76
C GLN A 4 22.28 -1.25 -5.62
N GLY A 5 21.10 -0.73 -5.29
CA GLY A 5 20.99 0.35 -4.29
C GLY A 5 19.89 0.23 -3.24
N VAL A 6 19.02 -0.80 -3.34
CA VAL A 6 17.87 -0.94 -2.43
C VAL A 6 18.04 -2.23 -1.64
N SER A 7 18.11 -2.10 -0.31
CA SER A 7 18.22 -3.25 0.59
C SER A 7 17.07 -4.25 0.34
N PRO A 8 17.27 -5.55 0.58
CA PRO A 8 16.19 -6.54 0.47
C PRO A 8 14.96 -6.15 1.30
N GLU A 9 15.17 -5.51 2.44
CA GLU A 9 14.13 -4.94 3.29
C GLU A 9 13.33 -3.85 2.56
N ALA A 10 14.00 -2.85 1.98
CA ALA A 10 13.33 -1.79 1.24
C ALA A 10 12.59 -2.33 0.00
N LYS A 11 13.09 -3.38 -0.67
CA LYS A 11 12.35 -4.07 -1.74
C LYS A 11 11.05 -4.73 -1.23
N SER A 12 11.11 -5.39 -0.08
CA SER A 12 9.92 -5.98 0.56
C SER A 12 8.90 -4.92 0.95
N ILE A 13 9.35 -3.76 1.44
CA ILE A 13 8.48 -2.65 1.79
C ILE A 13 7.83 -2.05 0.54
N CYS A 14 8.56 -1.91 -0.57
CA CYS A 14 8.00 -1.49 -1.85
C CYS A 14 6.90 -2.45 -2.35
N ALA A 15 7.09 -3.76 -2.22
CA ALA A 15 6.05 -4.73 -2.56
C ALA A 15 4.79 -4.58 -1.68
N ALA A 16 4.96 -4.26 -0.38
CA ALA A 16 3.84 -3.99 0.52
C ALA A 16 3.08 -2.69 0.15
N LEU A 17 3.81 -1.65 -0.29
CA LEU A 17 3.22 -0.42 -0.82
C LEU A 17 2.38 -0.69 -2.08
N GLU A 18 2.92 -1.43 -3.05
CA GLU A 18 2.20 -1.78 -4.28
C GLU A 18 0.94 -2.61 -4.00
N LYS A 19 1.04 -3.57 -3.07
CA LYS A 19 -0.08 -4.40 -2.65
C LYS A 19 -1.19 -3.58 -2.00
N SER A 20 -0.86 -2.76 -1.00
CA SER A 20 -1.83 -1.93 -0.28
C SER A 20 -2.50 -0.90 -1.19
N MET A 21 -1.74 -0.29 -2.11
CA MET A 21 -2.31 0.61 -3.11
C MET A 21 -3.31 -0.12 -4.03
N SER A 22 -2.92 -1.28 -4.55
CA SER A 22 -3.77 -2.07 -5.44
C SER A 22 -5.07 -2.51 -4.75
N GLN A 23 -4.99 -2.96 -3.48
CA GLN A 23 -6.16 -3.32 -2.66
C GLN A 23 -7.10 -2.12 -2.44
N GLY A 24 -6.55 -0.95 -2.10
CA GLY A 24 -7.34 0.26 -1.92
C GLY A 24 -8.07 0.69 -3.19
N ILE A 25 -7.41 0.62 -4.36
CA ILE A 25 -8.02 0.94 -5.66
C ILE A 25 -9.14 -0.06 -5.99
N SER A 26 -8.92 -1.35 -5.77
CA SER A 26 -9.94 -2.38 -5.99
C SER A 26 -11.17 -2.19 -5.09
N ALA A 27 -10.96 -1.99 -3.78
CA ALA A 27 -12.04 -1.74 -2.83
C ALA A 27 -12.80 -0.45 -3.16
N TRP A 28 -12.10 0.61 -3.58
CA TRP A 28 -12.72 1.86 -4.02
C TRP A 28 -13.55 1.69 -5.30
N SER A 29 -13.01 0.96 -6.28
CA SER A 29 -13.73 0.63 -7.52
C SER A 29 -15.02 -0.13 -7.22
N GLU A 30 -14.97 -1.09 -6.31
CA GLU A 30 -16.13 -1.89 -5.94
C GLU A 30 -17.12 -1.10 -5.07
N TYR A 31 -16.63 -0.26 -4.16
CA TYR A 31 -17.47 0.65 -3.39
C TYR A 31 -18.28 1.57 -4.31
N ASN A 32 -17.66 2.07 -5.39
CA ASN A 32 -18.37 2.92 -6.34
C ASN A 32 -19.53 2.23 -7.03
N LYS A 33 -19.49 0.90 -7.20
CA LYS A 33 -20.58 0.11 -7.78
C LYS A 33 -21.66 -0.23 -6.76
N ASN A 34 -21.25 -0.75 -5.60
CA ASN A 34 -22.19 -1.43 -4.69
C ASN A 34 -22.52 -0.61 -3.43
N LYS A 35 -21.78 0.48 -3.16
CA LYS A 35 -21.93 1.36 -1.99
C LYS A 35 -21.95 0.64 -0.64
N ALA A 36 -21.36 -0.56 -0.56
CA ALA A 36 -21.28 -1.32 0.68
C ALA A 36 -20.30 -0.66 1.65
N GLN A 37 -20.75 -0.36 2.87
CA GLN A 37 -19.91 0.33 3.88
C GLN A 37 -18.64 -0.46 4.26
N GLY A 38 -18.68 -1.79 4.19
CA GLY A 38 -17.48 -2.61 4.41
C GLY A 38 -16.33 -2.27 3.44
N LEU A 39 -16.65 -1.90 2.20
CA LEU A 39 -15.64 -1.53 1.21
C LEU A 39 -15.01 -0.16 1.52
N LEU A 40 -15.71 0.76 2.19
CA LEU A 40 -15.09 2.00 2.69
C LEU A 40 -14.06 1.70 3.77
N TRP A 41 -14.37 0.76 4.66
CA TRP A 41 -13.42 0.34 5.69
C TRP A 41 -12.18 -0.29 5.06
N GLU A 42 -12.34 -1.16 4.05
CA GLU A 42 -11.22 -1.77 3.32
C GLU A 42 -10.36 -0.71 2.59
N VAL A 43 -10.96 0.35 2.03
CA VAL A 43 -10.22 1.49 1.45
C VAL A 43 -9.40 2.20 2.53
N GLN A 44 -10.00 2.48 3.69
CA GLN A 44 -9.32 3.16 4.80
C GLN A 44 -8.17 2.32 5.36
N GLU A 45 -8.37 1.03 5.56
CA GLU A 45 -7.35 0.08 6.00
C GLU A 45 -6.19 -0.01 5.00
N SER A 46 -6.50 -0.10 3.71
CA SER A 46 -5.50 -0.12 2.63
C SER A 46 -4.66 1.16 2.62
N MET A 47 -5.29 2.32 2.83
CA MET A 47 -4.59 3.61 2.92
C MET A 47 -3.69 3.72 4.15
N LEU A 48 -4.17 3.29 5.34
CA LEU A 48 -3.36 3.27 6.55
C LEU A 48 -2.16 2.32 6.43
N SER A 49 -2.36 1.17 5.80
CA SER A 49 -1.31 0.19 5.51
C SER A 49 -0.25 0.76 4.56
N PHE A 50 -0.68 1.50 3.53
CA PHE A 50 0.21 2.20 2.62
C PHE A 50 1.06 3.26 3.34
N LEU A 51 0.43 4.14 4.14
CA LEU A 51 1.13 5.19 4.89
C LEU A 51 2.14 4.60 5.90
N THR A 52 1.77 3.49 6.55
CA THR A 52 2.65 2.77 7.47
C THR A 52 3.87 2.22 6.73
N SER A 53 3.65 1.57 5.58
CA SER A 53 4.72 1.04 4.75
C SER A 53 5.62 2.15 4.19
N GLN A 54 5.05 3.31 3.86
CA GLN A 54 5.82 4.47 3.40
C GLN A 54 6.74 4.99 4.50
N LYS A 55 6.25 5.06 5.75
CA LYS A 55 7.07 5.43 6.91
C LYS A 55 8.20 4.42 7.15
N GLN A 56 7.93 3.13 7.01
CA GLN A 56 8.94 2.08 7.11
C GLN A 56 10.01 2.24 6.02
N LEU A 57 9.60 2.52 4.78
CA LEU A 57 10.53 2.72 3.67
C LEU A 57 11.47 3.90 3.92
N LEU A 58 10.92 5.04 4.36
CA LEU A 58 11.74 6.21 4.72
C LEU A 58 12.72 5.90 5.85
N THR A 59 12.34 5.03 6.79
CA THR A 59 13.22 4.60 7.88
C THR A 59 14.33 3.67 7.36
N ALA A 60 14.03 2.77 6.45
CA ALA A 60 14.99 1.82 5.87
C ALA A 60 15.95 2.46 4.84
N MET A 61 15.65 3.68 4.39
CA MET A 61 16.47 4.44 3.43
C MET A 61 17.35 5.52 4.09
N ASN A 62 17.18 5.77 5.39
CA ASN A 62 18.01 6.67 6.20
C ASN A 62 19.12 5.89 6.92
#